data_AF-A0A5S9QX31-F1
#
_entry.id   AF-A0A5S9QX31-F1
#
_cell.length_a   1.000
_cell.length_b   1.000
_cell.length_c   1.000
_cell.angle_alpha   90.00
_cell.angle_beta   90.00
_cell.angle_gamma   90.00
#
_symmetry.space_group_name_H-M   'P 1'
#
loop_
_entity.id
_entity.type
_entity.pdbx_description
1 polymer ?
#
loop_
_entity_poly.entity_id
_entity_poly.type
_entity_poly.pdbx_seq_one_letter_code
_entity_poly.pdbx_strand_id
1 'polypeptide(L)'
;MPYYLTRVAELPYHHTMGERPLPDGTRSNCPLALEAVLRTRGQHPGQDGYRELFTDNAISGRRQACDVHAGNWTVVLPAVTAFLEPFPASADTATIAHAARNHAPFAGLAAADRRLTLALLSYSDSLRVYTNGHGQRETIGQHRICWARTAGVHALPVWFDATTVRPSRDAVLLQLG
;
A
#
# COMPACT_ATOMS: atom_id res chain seq x y z
N MET A 1 -2.75 17.55 3.19
CA MET A 1 -2.00 16.61 4.05
C MET A 1 -1.04 15.86 3.15
N PRO A 2 0.27 15.93 3.41
CA PRO A 2 1.21 15.53 2.39
C PRO A 2 1.52 14.03 2.32
N TYR A 3 1.95 13.60 1.15
CA TYR A 3 2.57 12.31 0.88
C TYR A 3 4.04 12.33 1.28
N TYR A 4 4.46 11.27 1.96
CA TYR A 4 5.84 11.04 2.33
C TYR A 4 6.33 9.73 1.73
N LEU A 5 7.49 9.76 1.11
CA LEU A 5 8.22 8.56 0.74
C LEU A 5 8.73 7.90 2.03
N THR A 6 8.13 6.77 2.38
CA THR A 6 8.35 6.08 3.66
C THR A 6 8.96 4.72 3.41
N ARG A 7 9.99 4.34 4.17
CA ARG A 7 10.65 3.04 4.03
C ARG A 7 9.65 1.91 4.29
N VAL A 8 9.61 0.92 3.40
CA VAL A 8 8.73 -0.26 3.55
C VAL A 8 9.03 -1.03 4.84
N ALA A 9 10.29 -1.01 5.30
CA ALA A 9 10.70 -1.60 6.57
C ALA A 9 10.01 -0.99 7.80
N GLU A 10 9.57 0.27 7.71
CA GLU A 10 8.88 1.00 8.79
C GLU A 10 7.35 0.86 8.71
N LEU A 11 6.85 0.28 7.62
CA LEU A 11 5.44 0.00 7.44
C LEU A 11 5.09 -1.32 8.14
N PRO A 12 3.87 -1.42 8.70
CA PRO A 12 3.47 -2.58 9.47
C PRO A 12 3.47 -3.87 8.64
N TYR A 13 3.73 -4.98 9.30
CA TYR A 13 3.38 -6.30 8.80
C TYR A 13 1.89 -6.50 9.09
N HIS A 14 1.06 -6.37 8.06
CA HIS A 14 -0.38 -6.41 8.27
C HIS A 14 -0.81 -7.78 8.76
N HIS A 15 -1.47 -7.77 9.91
CA HIS A 15 -2.22 -8.89 10.41
C HIS A 15 -3.66 -8.80 9.91
N THR A 16 -4.36 -9.93 9.89
CA THR A 16 -5.79 -10.01 9.55
C THR A 16 -6.13 -9.41 8.18
N MET A 17 -5.32 -9.67 7.14
CA MET A 17 -5.72 -9.23 5.81
C MET A 17 -7.05 -9.91 5.45
N GLY A 18 -8.09 -9.11 5.28
CA GLY A 18 -9.40 -9.58 4.86
C GLY A 18 -9.28 -10.32 3.52
N GLU A 19 -10.09 -11.34 3.33
CA GLU A 19 -10.23 -11.93 2.00
C GLU A 19 -10.78 -10.84 1.07
N ARG A 20 -10.02 -10.50 0.03
CA ARG A 20 -10.47 -9.53 -0.98
C ARG A 20 -10.99 -10.34 -2.16
N PRO A 21 -12.30 -10.63 -2.25
CA PRO A 21 -12.82 -11.37 -3.39
C PRO A 21 -12.48 -10.62 -4.69
N LEU A 22 -12.20 -11.39 -5.73
CA LEU A 22 -12.02 -10.86 -7.07
C LEU A 22 -13.37 -10.27 -7.56
N PRO A 23 -13.36 -9.44 -8.62
CA PRO A 23 -14.58 -8.82 -9.13
C PRO A 23 -15.69 -9.81 -9.52
N ASP A 24 -15.34 -11.06 -9.82
CA ASP A 24 -16.26 -12.16 -10.14
C ASP A 24 -16.76 -12.92 -8.90
N GLY A 25 -16.40 -12.48 -7.69
CA GLY A 25 -16.77 -13.09 -6.41
C GLY A 25 -15.90 -14.28 -5.99
N THR A 26 -14.89 -14.67 -6.80
CA THR A 26 -13.97 -15.74 -6.43
C THR A 26 -13.03 -15.31 -5.31
N ARG A 27 -12.60 -16.27 -4.49
CA ARG A 27 -11.69 -16.01 -3.38
C ARG A 27 -10.29 -15.67 -3.90
N SER A 28 -9.67 -14.64 -3.32
CA SER A 28 -8.26 -14.34 -3.61
C SER A 28 -7.37 -15.52 -3.20
N ASN A 29 -6.33 -15.78 -3.97
CA ASN A 29 -5.30 -16.76 -3.61
C ASN A 29 -4.29 -16.24 -2.56
N CYS A 30 -4.54 -15.07 -1.96
CA CYS A 30 -3.64 -14.40 -1.02
C CYS A 30 -3.21 -15.34 0.13
N PRO A 31 -1.91 -15.66 0.25
CA PRO A 31 -1.43 -16.60 1.27
C PRO A 31 -1.46 -16.02 2.70
N LEU A 32 -1.69 -14.72 2.82
CA LEU A 32 -1.75 -13.98 4.08
C LEU A 32 -3.17 -13.52 4.43
N ALA A 33 -4.18 -13.93 3.66
CA ALA A 33 -5.57 -13.72 4.06
C ALA A 33 -5.84 -14.49 5.37
N LEU A 34 -6.57 -13.88 6.31
CA LEU A 34 -6.76 -14.46 7.64
C LEU A 34 -7.28 -15.89 7.57
N GLU A 35 -8.28 -16.16 6.73
CA GLU A 35 -8.81 -17.52 6.58
C GLU A 35 -7.77 -18.50 6.06
N ALA A 36 -6.91 -18.09 5.11
CA ALA A 36 -5.86 -18.95 4.57
C ALA A 36 -4.82 -19.30 5.65
N VAL A 37 -4.47 -18.33 6.50
CA VAL A 37 -3.57 -18.54 7.63
C VAL A 37 -4.22 -19.45 8.68
N LEU A 38 -5.48 -19.21 9.04
CA LEU A 38 -6.22 -20.04 10.00
C LEU A 38 -6.36 -21.49 9.53
N ARG A 39 -6.64 -21.73 8.24
CA ARG A 39 -6.68 -23.07 7.65
C ARG A 39 -5.34 -23.81 7.77
N THR A 40 -4.23 -23.07 7.77
CA THR A 40 -2.88 -23.65 7.81
C THR A 40 -2.34 -23.81 9.24
N ARG A 41 -2.57 -22.82 10.10
CA ARG A 41 -1.99 -22.75 11.45
C ARG A 41 -2.96 -23.12 12.58
N GLY A 42 -4.26 -23.25 12.30
CA GLY A 42 -5.29 -23.59 13.30
C GLY A 42 -5.64 -22.48 14.31
N GLN A 43 -4.81 -21.44 14.43
CA GLN A 43 -5.01 -20.32 15.35
C GLN A 43 -4.59 -18.98 14.74
N HIS A 44 -5.09 -17.90 15.31
CA HIS A 44 -4.76 -16.55 14.89
C HIS A 44 -3.26 -16.25 15.14
N PRO A 45 -2.48 -15.86 14.12
CA PRO A 45 -1.01 -15.74 14.26
C PRO A 45 -0.56 -14.52 15.08
N GLY A 46 -1.42 -13.51 15.25
CA GLY A 46 -1.03 -12.24 15.88
C GLY A 46 0.03 -11.49 15.07
N GLN A 47 0.51 -10.35 15.60
CA GLN A 47 1.45 -9.49 14.88
C GLN A 47 2.79 -10.19 14.59
N ASP A 48 3.34 -10.89 15.58
CA ASP A 48 4.65 -11.55 15.42
C ASP A 48 4.55 -12.79 14.52
N GLY A 49 3.46 -13.56 14.60
CA GLY A 49 3.25 -14.66 13.66
C GLY A 49 3.08 -14.17 12.21
N TYR A 50 2.45 -13.02 11.98
CA TYR A 50 2.46 -12.41 10.64
C TYR A 50 3.86 -11.97 10.21
N ARG A 51 4.66 -11.39 11.11
CA ARG A 51 6.06 -11.03 10.82
C ARG A 51 6.87 -12.25 10.38
N GLU A 52 6.73 -13.38 11.07
CA GLU A 52 7.37 -14.65 10.70
C GLU A 52 6.93 -15.13 9.31
N LEU A 53 5.61 -15.09 9.01
CA LEU A 53 5.10 -15.48 7.68
C LEU A 53 5.72 -14.66 6.54
N PHE A 54 6.09 -13.40 6.78
CA PHE A 54 6.79 -12.58 5.79
C PHE A 54 8.25 -12.99 5.56
N THR A 55 8.84 -13.77 6.47
CA THR A 55 10.20 -14.35 6.34
C THR A 55 10.20 -15.80 5.83
N ASP A 56 9.04 -16.43 5.73
CA ASP A 56 8.89 -17.80 5.24
C ASP A 56 9.04 -17.87 3.70
N ASN A 57 9.99 -18.67 3.22
CA ASN A 57 10.27 -18.86 1.79
C ASN A 57 9.09 -19.50 1.03
N ALA A 58 8.35 -20.42 1.65
CA ALA A 58 7.18 -21.04 1.03
C ALA A 58 6.05 -20.02 0.84
N ILE A 59 5.89 -19.10 1.79
CA ILE A 59 4.94 -17.99 1.68
C ILE A 59 5.44 -16.94 0.68
N SER A 60 6.75 -16.70 0.60
CA SER A 60 7.34 -15.76 -0.35
C SER A 60 6.97 -16.08 -1.81
N GLY A 61 7.16 -17.33 -2.24
CA GLY A 61 6.77 -17.75 -3.59
C GLY A 61 5.27 -17.57 -3.86
N ARG A 62 4.42 -17.89 -2.88
CA ARG A 62 2.96 -17.70 -2.99
C ARG A 62 2.56 -16.22 -3.05
N ARG A 63 3.28 -15.34 -2.34
CA ARG A 63 3.03 -13.89 -2.40
C ARG A 63 3.37 -13.33 -3.77
N GLN A 64 4.40 -13.84 -4.44
CA GLN A 64 4.72 -13.42 -5.81
C GLN A 64 3.60 -13.78 -6.79
N ALA A 65 2.89 -14.89 -6.55
CA ALA A 65 1.76 -15.34 -7.36
C ALA A 65 0.38 -14.83 -6.89
N CYS A 66 0.34 -13.90 -5.93
CA CYS A 66 -0.91 -13.37 -5.38
C CYS A 66 -1.70 -12.58 -6.45
N ASP A 67 -2.96 -12.94 -6.68
CA ASP A 67 -3.83 -12.34 -7.70
C ASP A 67 -4.25 -10.88 -7.40
N VAL A 68 -4.17 -10.47 -6.13
CA VAL A 68 -4.38 -9.09 -5.70
C VAL A 68 -3.13 -8.23 -5.94
N HIS A 69 -1.95 -8.83 -6.11
CA HIS A 69 -0.74 -8.10 -6.44
C HIS A 69 -0.72 -7.80 -7.94
N ALA A 70 -0.69 -6.51 -8.27
CA ALA A 70 -0.71 -6.06 -9.65
C ALA A 70 0.08 -4.77 -9.81
N GLY A 71 0.61 -4.58 -11.02
CA GLY A 71 1.38 -3.41 -11.41
C GLY A 71 2.87 -3.53 -11.08
N ASN A 72 3.68 -2.83 -11.85
CA ASN A 72 5.14 -2.81 -11.75
C ASN A 72 5.61 -1.58 -10.98
N TRP A 73 6.20 -1.80 -9.80
CA TRP A 73 6.72 -0.74 -8.95
C TRP A 73 7.85 0.07 -9.59
N THR A 74 8.64 -0.50 -10.51
CA THR A 74 9.72 0.24 -11.18
C THR A 74 9.18 1.30 -12.14
N VAL A 75 7.95 1.14 -12.61
CA VAL A 75 7.23 2.11 -13.45
C VAL A 75 6.41 3.06 -12.59
N VAL A 76 5.67 2.50 -11.62
CA VAL A 76 4.68 3.26 -10.84
C VAL A 76 5.33 4.24 -9.87
N LEU A 77 6.42 3.86 -9.19
CA LEU A 77 7.03 4.76 -8.18
C LEU A 77 7.57 6.04 -8.81
N PRO A 78 8.40 6.00 -9.88
CA PRO A 78 8.85 7.24 -10.53
C PRO A 78 7.69 8.09 -11.03
N ALA A 79 6.65 7.47 -11.61
CA ALA A 79 5.49 8.18 -12.14
C ALA A 79 4.71 8.92 -11.04
N VAL A 80 4.47 8.26 -9.89
CA VAL A 80 3.78 8.88 -8.76
C VAL A 80 4.63 9.97 -8.11
N THR A 81 5.93 9.75 -7.94
CA THR A 81 6.85 10.75 -7.36
C THR A 81 6.91 12.01 -8.23
N ALA A 82 7.14 11.86 -9.54
CA ALA A 82 7.19 12.99 -10.46
C ALA A 82 5.85 13.74 -10.56
N PHE A 83 4.72 13.03 -10.41
CA PHE A 83 3.41 13.65 -10.38
C PHE A 83 3.15 14.46 -9.11
N LEU A 84 3.63 14.00 -7.95
CA LEU A 84 3.43 14.66 -6.66
C LEU A 84 4.36 15.86 -6.44
N GLU A 85 5.55 15.84 -7.03
CA GLU A 85 6.59 16.86 -6.87
C GLU A 85 6.09 18.31 -7.02
N PRO A 86 5.30 18.66 -8.06
CA PRO A 86 4.86 20.05 -8.29
C PRO A 86 3.72 20.52 -7.38
N PHE A 87 3.17 19.64 -6.54
CA PHE A 87 2.10 20.04 -5.63
C PHE A 87 2.71 20.67 -4.37
N PRO A 88 2.11 21.74 -3.82
CA PRO A 88 2.50 22.23 -2.50
C PRO A 88 2.13 21.19 -1.43
N ALA A 89 2.87 21.17 -0.32
CA ALA A 89 2.59 20.29 0.83
C ALA A 89 1.17 20.49 1.43
N SER A 90 0.60 21.68 1.22
CA SER A 90 -0.76 22.05 1.64
C SER A 90 -1.86 21.49 0.74
N ALA A 91 -1.54 20.98 -0.45
CA ALA A 91 -2.53 20.43 -1.38
C ALA A 91 -3.36 19.33 -0.70
N ASP A 92 -4.67 19.40 -0.89
CA ASP A 92 -5.59 18.40 -0.38
C ASP A 92 -5.62 17.16 -1.29
N THR A 93 -5.98 16.02 -0.70
CA THR A 93 -5.95 14.72 -1.38
C THR A 93 -7.04 14.58 -2.44
N ALA A 94 -8.15 15.33 -2.36
CA ALA A 94 -9.20 15.30 -3.38
C ALA A 94 -8.74 16.01 -4.66
N THR A 95 -8.05 17.15 -4.52
CA THR A 95 -7.42 17.88 -5.62
C THR A 95 -6.35 17.01 -6.31
N ILE A 96 -5.44 16.41 -5.53
CA ILE A 96 -4.42 15.49 -6.07
C ILE A 96 -5.07 14.31 -6.79
N ALA A 97 -6.08 13.66 -6.19
CA ALA A 97 -6.78 12.54 -6.80
C ALA A 97 -7.52 12.93 -8.10
N HIS A 98 -8.10 14.13 -8.14
CA HIS A 98 -8.75 14.65 -9.34
C HIS A 98 -7.73 14.90 -10.46
N ALA A 99 -6.62 15.56 -10.16
CA ALA A 99 -5.55 15.81 -11.12
C ALA A 99 -4.96 14.48 -11.65
N ALA A 100 -4.76 13.49 -10.78
CA ALA A 100 -4.22 12.18 -11.15
C ALA A 100 -5.11 11.47 -12.19
N ARG A 101 -6.44 11.52 -12.04
CA ARG A 101 -7.38 10.91 -13.00
C ARG A 101 -7.28 11.50 -14.41
N ASN A 102 -6.90 12.77 -14.50
CA ASN A 102 -6.80 13.52 -15.76
C ASN A 102 -5.36 13.68 -16.25
N HIS A 103 -4.38 13.09 -15.57
CA HIS A 103 -2.96 13.23 -15.91
C HIS A 103 -2.61 12.35 -17.12
N ALA A 104 -2.34 12.99 -18.27
CA ALA A 104 -2.13 12.30 -19.55
C ALA A 104 -1.03 11.20 -19.51
N PRO A 105 0.13 11.39 -18.85
CA PRO A 105 1.13 10.32 -18.71
C PRO A 105 0.60 9.04 -18.05
N PHE A 106 -0.34 9.14 -17.11
CA PHE A 106 -0.92 7.96 -16.46
C PHE A 106 -1.87 7.18 -17.39
N ALA A 107 -2.47 7.85 -18.38
CA ALA A 107 -3.33 7.18 -19.36
C ALA A 107 -2.52 6.25 -20.28
N GLY A 108 -1.24 6.53 -20.51
CA GLY A 108 -0.34 5.72 -21.33
C GLY A 108 0.27 4.51 -20.61
N LEU A 109 0.02 4.34 -19.30
CA LEU A 109 0.53 3.20 -18.53
C LEU A 109 -0.24 1.91 -18.86
N ALA A 110 0.42 0.77 -18.71
CA ALA A 110 -0.24 -0.53 -18.76
C ALA A 110 -1.40 -0.60 -17.73
N ALA A 111 -2.45 -1.35 -18.04
CA ALA A 111 -3.69 -1.33 -17.25
C ALA A 111 -3.49 -1.67 -15.75
N ALA A 112 -2.54 -2.54 -15.41
CA ALA A 112 -2.21 -2.87 -14.03
C ALA A 112 -1.44 -1.71 -13.34
N ASP A 113 -0.47 -1.12 -14.03
CA ASP A 113 0.35 0.00 -13.54
C ASP A 113 -0.49 1.26 -13.34
N ARG A 114 -1.39 1.55 -14.29
CA ARG A 114 -2.36 2.64 -14.17
C ARG A 114 -3.26 2.47 -12.97
N ARG A 115 -3.80 1.26 -12.74
CA ARG A 115 -4.64 0.97 -11.57
C ARG A 115 -3.87 1.16 -10.27
N LEU A 116 -2.64 0.66 -10.18
CA LEU A 116 -1.80 0.85 -9.00
C LEU A 116 -1.47 2.33 -8.77
N THR A 117 -1.07 3.06 -9.82
CA THR A 117 -0.78 4.50 -9.79
C THR A 117 -1.97 5.30 -9.26
N LEU A 118 -3.16 5.09 -9.83
CA LEU A 118 -4.38 5.78 -9.41
C LEU A 118 -4.83 5.38 -8.00
N ALA A 119 -4.63 4.13 -7.59
CA ALA A 119 -4.92 3.70 -6.22
C ALA A 119 -4.03 4.45 -5.22
N LEU A 120 -2.72 4.54 -5.46
CA LEU A 120 -1.79 5.27 -4.58
C LEU A 120 -2.17 6.73 -4.37
N LEU A 121 -2.78 7.36 -5.38
CA LEU A 121 -3.20 8.76 -5.37
C LEU A 121 -4.69 8.95 -5.03
N SER A 122 -5.42 7.86 -4.76
CA SER A 122 -6.85 7.90 -4.45
C SER A 122 -7.10 8.37 -3.03
N TYR A 123 -8.15 9.18 -2.83
CA TYR A 123 -8.59 9.55 -1.49
C TYR A 123 -9.04 8.32 -0.66
N SER A 124 -9.74 7.37 -1.28
CA SER A 124 -10.34 6.21 -0.59
C SER A 124 -9.45 4.98 -0.55
N ASP A 125 -8.53 4.85 -1.50
CA ASP A 125 -7.68 3.67 -1.67
C ASP A 125 -6.20 4.04 -1.72
N SER A 126 -5.77 5.15 -1.12
CA SER A 126 -4.33 5.48 -0.96
C SER A 126 -3.65 4.54 0.03
N LEU A 127 -2.32 4.65 0.14
CA LEU A 127 -1.59 4.10 1.29
C LEU A 127 -1.69 5.11 2.41
N ARG A 128 -2.48 4.79 3.45
CA ARG A 128 -2.72 5.70 4.56
C ARG A 128 -2.35 5.04 5.87
N VAL A 129 -1.69 5.79 6.75
CA VAL A 129 -1.42 5.43 8.15
C VAL A 129 -2.15 6.44 9.05
N TYR A 130 -2.90 5.95 10.03
CA TYR A 130 -3.64 6.77 11.00
C TYR A 130 -3.76 6.05 12.35
N THR A 131 -4.22 6.74 13.38
CA THR A 131 -4.62 6.12 14.67
C THR A 131 -6.14 6.07 14.74
N ASN A 132 -6.72 4.91 15.01
CA ASN A 132 -8.16 4.73 15.13
C ASN A 132 -8.69 5.31 16.46
N GLY A 133 -10.02 5.29 16.65
CA GLY A 133 -10.66 5.79 17.87
C GLY A 133 -10.27 5.06 19.17
N HIS A 134 -9.59 3.93 19.08
CA HIS A 134 -9.07 3.15 20.21
C HIS A 134 -7.59 3.41 20.50
N GLY A 135 -6.97 4.40 19.83
CA GLY A 135 -5.55 4.70 20.00
C GLY A 135 -4.62 3.71 19.29
N GLN A 136 -5.14 2.84 18.42
CA GLN A 136 -4.35 1.86 17.69
C GLN A 136 -3.98 2.36 16.31
N ARG A 137 -2.73 2.14 15.90
CA ARG A 137 -2.24 2.50 14.57
C ARG A 137 -2.81 1.54 13.52
N GLU A 138 -3.52 2.09 12.55
CA GLU A 138 -4.12 1.37 11.43
C GLU A 138 -3.53 1.80 10.09
N THR A 139 -3.77 0.96 9.08
CA THR A 139 -3.25 1.17 7.73
C THR A 139 -4.24 0.74 6.66
N ILE A 140 -4.38 1.59 5.64
CA ILE A 140 -5.09 1.27 4.39
C ILE A 140 -4.07 0.88 3.33
N GLY A 141 -4.44 -0.09 2.49
CA GLY A 141 -3.63 -0.58 1.40
C GLY A 141 -2.66 -1.70 1.76
N GLN A 142 -3.10 -2.59 2.65
CA GLN A 142 -2.33 -3.71 3.18
C GLN A 142 -1.74 -4.59 2.07
N HIS A 143 -2.52 -4.92 1.04
CA HIS A 143 -2.05 -5.70 -0.12
C HIS A 143 -0.98 -4.96 -0.94
N ARG A 144 -1.03 -3.63 -1.00
CA ARG A 144 -0.03 -2.84 -1.74
C ARG A 144 1.29 -2.79 -0.98
N ILE A 145 1.25 -2.67 0.35
CA ILE A 145 2.44 -2.79 1.21
C ILE A 145 3.02 -4.20 1.12
N CYS A 146 2.18 -5.23 1.18
CA CYS A 146 2.58 -6.62 0.97
C CYS A 146 3.23 -6.81 -0.40
N TRP A 147 2.63 -6.25 -1.46
CA TRP A 147 3.16 -6.34 -2.81
C TRP A 147 4.54 -5.68 -2.92
N ALA A 148 4.65 -4.43 -2.45
CA ALA A 148 5.90 -3.69 -2.44
C ALA A 148 7.02 -4.43 -1.69
N ARG A 149 6.70 -4.98 -0.50
CA ARG A 149 7.65 -5.78 0.27
C ARG A 149 8.07 -7.06 -0.47
N THR A 150 7.14 -7.70 -1.17
CA THR A 150 7.41 -8.90 -1.99
C THR A 150 8.27 -8.57 -3.20
N ALA A 151 8.08 -7.39 -3.80
CA ALA A 151 8.84 -6.89 -4.93
C ALA A 151 10.18 -6.23 -4.54
N GLY A 152 10.56 -6.23 -3.25
CA GLY A 152 11.82 -5.63 -2.79
C GLY A 152 11.87 -4.10 -2.87
N VAL A 153 10.72 -3.44 -2.91
CA VAL A 153 10.63 -1.97 -2.93
C VAL A 153 11.16 -1.40 -1.61
N HIS A 154 12.04 -0.40 -1.71
CA HIS A 154 12.64 0.24 -0.53
C HIS A 154 11.68 1.20 0.19
N ALA A 155 10.91 2.00 -0.55
CA ALA A 155 10.04 3.01 0.02
C ALA A 155 8.77 3.23 -0.83
N LEU A 156 7.70 3.68 -0.20
CA LEU A 156 6.40 3.93 -0.81
C LEU A 156 5.90 5.35 -0.52
N PRO A 157 5.16 5.98 -1.45
CA PRO A 157 4.37 7.17 -1.17
C PRO A 157 3.28 6.81 -0.15
N VAL A 158 3.36 7.38 1.04
CA VAL A 158 2.42 7.13 2.14
C VAL A 158 1.87 8.44 2.64
N TRP A 159 0.56 8.48 2.78
CA TRP A 159 -0.14 9.57 3.41
C TRP A 159 -0.28 9.27 4.92
N PHE A 160 0.21 10.18 5.77
CA PHE A 160 -0.03 10.12 7.21
C PHE A 160 -1.14 11.08 7.58
N ASP A 161 -2.10 10.60 8.37
CA ASP A 161 -3.03 11.48 9.06
C ASP A 161 -2.28 12.23 10.16
N ALA A 162 -1.91 13.47 9.86
CA ALA A 162 -1.11 14.32 10.75
C ALA A 162 -1.83 14.67 12.07
N THR A 163 -3.15 14.46 12.16
CA THR A 163 -3.89 14.67 13.43
C THR A 163 -3.70 13.50 14.40
N THR A 164 -3.28 12.33 13.90
CA THR A 164 -3.24 11.09 14.68
C THR A 164 -1.90 10.37 14.65
N VAL A 165 -1.05 10.60 13.64
CA VAL A 165 0.24 9.93 13.45
C VAL A 165 1.26 10.88 12.83
N ARG A 166 2.45 10.96 13.44
CA ARG A 166 3.60 11.62 12.81
C ARG A 166 4.29 10.68 11.82
N PRO A 167 4.75 11.18 10.66
CA PRO A 167 5.58 10.38 9.75
C PRO A 167 6.87 9.94 10.45
N SER A 168 7.49 8.88 9.93
CA SER A 168 8.83 8.48 10.40
C SER A 168 9.83 9.62 10.22
N ARG A 169 10.84 9.67 11.08
CA ARG A 169 11.91 10.67 11.02
C ARG A 169 12.62 10.70 9.66
N ASP A 170 12.75 9.54 9.03
CA ASP A 170 13.46 9.37 7.76
C ASP A 170 12.53 9.49 6.54
N ALA A 171 11.24 9.80 6.75
CA ALA A 171 10.28 9.92 5.66
C ALA A 171 10.49 11.23 4.89
N VAL A 172 10.55 11.15 3.57
CA VAL A 172 10.83 12.31 2.70
C VAL A 172 9.54 12.87 2.14
N LEU A 173 9.29 14.17 2.35
CA LEU A 173 8.15 14.86 1.76
C LEU A 173 8.22 14.82 0.22
N LEU A 174 7.15 14.37 -0.44
CA LEU A 174 7.10 14.25 -1.91
C LEU A 174 6.56 15.49 -2.61
N GLN A 175 5.85 16.37 -1.89
CA GLN A 175 5.23 17.58 -2.40
C GLN A 175 6.14 18.78 -2.12
N LEU A 176 6.89 19.21 -3.14
CA LEU A 176 7.96 20.20 -2.98
C LEU A 176 7.49 21.63 -3.27
N GLY A 177 6.43 21.81 -4.07
CA GLY A 177 5.81 23.10 -4.35
C GLY A 177 6.47 23.86 -5.50
#